data_AF-A0A9X2J7K4-F1
#
_entry.id   AF-A0A9X2J7K4-F1
#
_cell.length_a   1.000
_cell.length_b   1.000
_cell.length_c   1.000
_cell.angle_alpha   90.00
_cell.angle_beta   90.00
_cell.angle_gamma   90.00
#
_symmetry.space_group_name_H-M   'P 1'
#
loop_
_entity.id
_entity.type
_entity.pdbx_description
1 polymer ?
#
loop_
_entity_poly.entity_id
_entity_poly.type
_entity_poly.pdbx_seq_one_letter_code
_entity_poly.pdbx_strand_id
1 'polypeptide(L)'
;MNSNRYTTAAVFGIIAFGFLAAQTLFEPVENEQVWVSAPRSGPDAEYVVQSAKTPASVALTSNDIKAAFERDTVIRLNGIVRRSLATIRQYDAEIKSVREEHLAATGNGMNEHQVADAKSNLSKLEEWNLEASQALKDMKAAVLELEASDEYYNAAILAGMVRFVETVATEIGDEYVKLTTLVAQDAVAVRS
;
A
#
# COMPACT_ATOMS: atom_id res chain seq x y z
N MET A 1 -17.08 59.94 27.01
CA MET A 1 -17.47 58.51 27.00
C MET A 1 -16.22 57.67 26.78
N ASN A 2 -16.19 56.53 27.45
CA ASN A 2 -15.03 55.78 27.92
C ASN A 2 -13.98 55.34 26.89
N SER A 3 -12.74 55.42 27.37
CA SER A 3 -11.55 54.65 26.99
C SER A 3 -11.77 53.13 27.07
N ASN A 4 -11.09 52.37 26.21
CA ASN A 4 -10.16 51.33 26.68
C ASN A 4 -9.13 50.97 25.60
N ARG A 5 -7.87 51.09 25.99
CA ARG A 5 -6.66 50.62 25.31
C ARG A 5 -6.24 49.30 25.97
N TYR A 6 -5.76 48.34 25.17
CA TYR A 6 -4.78 47.29 25.52
C TYR A 6 -4.05 46.98 24.20
N THR A 7 -2.78 47.30 23.94
CA THR A 7 -1.49 46.98 24.60
C THR A 7 -1.05 45.52 24.38
N THR A 8 -0.22 45.35 23.34
CA THR A 8 1.04 44.59 23.25
C THR A 8 1.30 43.39 24.16
N ALA A 9 1.65 42.24 23.56
CA ALA A 9 2.84 41.44 23.91
C ALA A 9 3.18 40.44 22.79
N ALA A 10 4.37 40.61 22.22
CA ALA A 10 5.07 39.55 21.49
C ALA A 10 5.59 38.52 22.51
N VAL A 11 5.51 37.22 22.18
CA VAL A 11 6.33 36.19 22.84
C VAL A 11 6.89 35.27 21.77
N PHE A 12 8.19 35.45 21.52
CA PHE A 12 9.08 34.43 21.00
C PHE A 12 9.34 33.37 22.09
N GLY A 13 9.42 32.10 21.69
CA GLY A 13 10.01 31.00 22.46
C GLY A 13 9.91 29.74 21.60
N ILE A 14 10.92 29.34 20.83
CA ILE A 14 12.14 28.60 21.24
C ILE A 14 11.82 27.45 22.21
N ILE A 15 11.72 26.25 21.62
CA ILE A 15 12.24 24.94 22.02
C ILE A 15 12.23 24.61 23.52
N ALA A 16 11.49 23.57 23.90
CA ALA A 16 11.93 22.61 24.91
C ALA A 16 11.37 21.21 24.64
N PHE A 17 12.28 20.35 24.19
CA PHE A 17 12.21 18.89 24.36
C PHE A 17 12.03 18.54 25.85
N GLY A 18 11.17 17.57 26.13
CA GLY A 18 11.09 16.86 27.41
C GLY A 18 10.32 15.57 27.16
N PHE A 19 10.96 14.47 26.76
CA PHE A 19 11.59 13.49 27.65
C PHE A 19 10.75 13.20 28.91
N LEU A 20 9.89 12.19 28.83
CA LEU A 20 9.67 11.29 29.95
C LEU A 20 9.95 9.86 29.47
N ALA A 21 11.03 9.32 30.00
CA ALA A 21 11.48 7.97 29.78
C ALA A 21 10.60 6.97 30.54
N ALA A 22 10.21 5.89 29.86
CA ALA A 22 10.05 4.59 30.49
C ALA A 22 10.86 3.60 29.65
N GLN A 23 12.06 3.28 30.18
CA GLN A 23 12.90 2.20 29.71
C GLN A 23 12.27 0.87 30.11
N THR A 24 12.16 -0.08 29.17
CA THR A 24 12.49 -1.48 29.41
C THR A 24 12.87 -2.15 28.09
N LEU A 25 14.18 -2.33 27.90
CA LEU A 25 14.86 -3.53 27.42
C LEU A 25 14.16 -4.37 26.32
N PHE A 26 14.54 -4.13 25.07
CA PHE A 26 14.81 -5.21 24.13
C PHE A 26 16.14 -4.91 23.44
N GLU A 27 17.08 -5.85 23.56
CA GLU A 27 18.43 -5.77 23.03
C GLU A 27 18.42 -5.64 21.50
N PRO A 28 19.30 -4.83 20.90
CA PRO A 28 19.46 -4.78 19.45
C PRO A 28 20.14 -6.08 18.97
N VAL A 29 19.45 -6.82 18.11
CA VAL A 29 20.09 -7.86 17.29
C VAL A 29 21.05 -7.15 16.34
N GLU A 30 22.34 -7.27 16.61
CA GLU A 30 23.41 -6.87 15.71
C GLU A 30 23.26 -7.65 14.40
N ASN A 31 22.79 -6.95 13.36
CA ASN A 31 23.00 -7.38 11.98
C ASN A 31 24.49 -7.21 11.69
N GLU A 32 25.28 -8.24 11.99
CA GLU A 32 26.63 -8.36 11.48
C GLU A 32 26.58 -8.32 9.95
N GLN A 33 27.15 -7.24 9.43
CA GLN A 33 27.49 -7.10 8.02
C GLN A 33 28.40 -8.27 7.64
N VAL A 34 27.86 -9.21 6.86
CA VAL A 34 28.65 -10.29 6.27
C VAL A 34 29.57 -9.69 5.21
N TRP A 35 30.81 -9.43 5.59
CA TRP A 35 31.91 -9.16 4.69
C TRP A 35 32.23 -10.44 3.91
N VAL A 36 31.82 -10.50 2.64
CA VAL A 36 32.26 -11.54 1.71
C VAL A 36 33.75 -11.33 1.45
N SER A 37 34.59 -12.05 2.19
CA SER A 37 36.03 -12.12 1.93
C SER A 37 36.29 -13.09 0.78
N ALA A 38 37.13 -12.68 -0.17
CA ALA A 38 37.58 -13.49 -1.31
C ALA A 38 38.23 -14.82 -0.87
N PRO A 39 38.16 -15.89 -1.68
CA PRO A 39 38.57 -17.22 -1.26
C PRO A 39 40.09 -17.32 -1.15
N ARG A 40 40.57 -17.64 0.06
CA ARG A 40 41.96 -18.06 0.32
C ARG A 40 42.04 -19.58 0.26
N SER A 41 42.91 -20.09 -0.60
CA SER A 41 43.20 -21.51 -0.82
C SER A 41 43.88 -22.15 0.39
N GLY A 42 43.42 -23.33 0.83
CA GLY A 42 44.13 -24.20 1.79
C GLY A 42 43.20 -25.26 2.42
N PRO A 43 43.68 -26.49 2.71
CA PRO A 43 42.83 -27.69 2.75
C PRO A 43 42.44 -28.16 4.16
N ASP A 44 41.37 -28.97 4.17
CA ASP A 44 40.94 -29.93 5.20
C ASP A 44 40.48 -29.39 6.56
N ALA A 45 39.17 -29.16 6.69
CA ALA A 45 38.47 -29.16 7.96
C ALA A 45 37.20 -30.02 7.84
N GLU A 46 37.19 -31.12 8.58
CA GLU A 46 36.05 -32.02 8.77
C GLU A 46 34.79 -31.24 9.16
N TYR A 47 33.74 -31.41 8.37
CA TYR A 47 32.45 -30.78 8.60
C TYR A 47 31.67 -31.57 9.66
N VAL A 48 31.88 -31.24 10.93
CA VAL A 48 31.00 -31.70 12.02
C VAL A 48 29.69 -30.92 11.93
N VAL A 49 28.69 -31.48 11.24
CA VAL A 49 27.31 -30.98 11.29
C VAL A 49 26.76 -31.22 12.70
N GLN A 50 26.81 -30.20 13.55
CA GLN A 50 26.02 -30.20 14.78
C GLN A 50 24.53 -30.13 14.40
N SER A 51 23.87 -31.25 14.64
CA SER A 51 22.44 -31.48 14.47
C SER A 51 21.62 -30.51 15.31
N ALA A 52 21.20 -29.38 14.72
CA ALA A 52 20.14 -28.55 15.27
C ALA A 52 18.80 -29.29 15.09
N LYS A 53 18.12 -29.55 16.22
CA LYS A 53 16.82 -30.21 16.32
C LYS A 53 15.77 -29.48 15.47
N THR A 54 15.53 -29.97 14.27
CA THR A 54 14.47 -29.50 13.38
C THR A 54 13.11 -29.73 14.05
N PRO A 55 12.26 -28.70 14.25
CA PRO A 55 10.87 -28.94 14.62
C PRO A 55 10.22 -29.76 13.49
N ALA A 56 9.49 -30.81 13.86
CA ALA A 56 8.92 -31.79 12.94
C ALA A 56 8.22 -31.09 11.76
N SER A 57 8.85 -31.12 10.59
CA SER A 57 8.18 -30.83 9.33
C SER A 57 7.09 -31.87 9.18
N VAL A 58 5.83 -31.43 9.26
CA VAL A 58 4.70 -32.27 8.85
C VAL A 58 4.93 -32.57 7.38
N ALA A 59 5.40 -33.78 7.10
CA ALA A 59 5.58 -34.28 5.74
C ALA A 59 4.19 -34.41 5.14
N LEU A 60 3.76 -33.41 4.37
CA LEU A 60 2.62 -33.53 3.48
C LEU A 60 2.98 -34.62 2.46
N THR A 61 2.31 -35.76 2.56
CA THR A 61 2.41 -36.80 1.54
C THR A 61 1.98 -36.21 0.21
N SER A 62 2.83 -36.33 -0.81
CA SER A 62 2.71 -35.67 -2.11
C SER A 62 1.43 -36.02 -2.91
N ASN A 63 0.60 -36.93 -2.41
CA ASN A 63 -0.68 -37.34 -3.00
C ASN A 63 -1.89 -36.57 -2.45
N ASP A 64 -1.73 -35.75 -1.41
CA ASP A 64 -2.82 -34.99 -0.76
C ASP A 64 -2.83 -33.49 -1.14
N ILE A 65 -1.83 -33.02 -1.89
CA ILE A 65 -1.76 -31.63 -2.36
C ILE A 65 -2.44 -31.56 -3.74
N LYS A 66 -3.77 -31.61 -3.76
CA LYS A 66 -4.49 -31.23 -4.99
C LYS A 66 -4.20 -29.77 -5.30
N ALA A 67 -3.83 -29.46 -6.53
CA ALA A 67 -3.59 -28.08 -6.95
C ALA A 67 -4.83 -27.22 -6.66
N ALA A 68 -4.61 -25.97 -6.23
CA ALA A 68 -5.68 -25.06 -5.83
C ALA A 68 -6.64 -24.72 -6.98
N PHE A 69 -6.14 -24.76 -8.22
CA PHE A 69 -6.87 -24.53 -9.46
C PHE A 69 -6.22 -25.38 -10.56
N GLU A 70 -6.90 -25.55 -11.69
CA GLU A 70 -6.27 -26.00 -12.92
C GLU A 70 -5.30 -24.95 -13.46
N ARG A 71 -4.40 -25.41 -14.35
CA ARG A 71 -3.28 -24.62 -14.86
C ARG A 71 -3.73 -23.31 -15.50
N ASP A 72 -4.77 -23.36 -16.34
CA ASP A 72 -5.21 -22.18 -17.09
C ASP A 72 -5.92 -21.17 -16.18
N THR A 73 -6.68 -21.67 -15.20
CA THR A 73 -7.36 -20.86 -14.18
C THR A 73 -6.36 -20.15 -13.28
N VAL A 74 -5.34 -20.85 -12.77
CA VAL A 74 -4.30 -20.20 -11.95
C VAL A 74 -3.53 -19.13 -12.73
N ILE A 75 -3.24 -19.34 -14.02
CA ILE A 75 -2.57 -18.35 -14.87
C ILE A 75 -3.45 -17.10 -15.03
N ARG A 76 -4.75 -17.29 -15.29
CA ARG A 76 -5.72 -16.20 -15.48
C ARG A 76 -5.88 -15.38 -14.20
N LEU A 77 -6.19 -16.03 -13.07
CA LEU A 77 -6.42 -15.36 -11.79
C LEU A 77 -5.16 -14.64 -11.29
N ASN A 78 -3.99 -15.28 -11.38
CA ASN A 78 -2.73 -14.62 -11.01
C ASN A 78 -2.38 -13.46 -11.93
N GLY A 79 -2.75 -13.52 -13.21
CA GLY A 79 -2.61 -12.40 -14.13
C GLY A 79 -3.36 -11.16 -13.65
N ILE A 80 -4.60 -11.35 -13.18
CA ILE A 80 -5.45 -10.27 -12.65
C ILE A 80 -4.87 -9.75 -11.32
N VAL A 81 -4.56 -10.64 -10.38
CA VAL A 81 -3.96 -10.29 -9.07
C VAL A 81 -2.67 -9.50 -9.25
N ARG A 82 -1.81 -9.90 -10.20
CA ARG A 82 -0.56 -9.20 -10.51
C ARG A 82 -0.79 -7.78 -11.01
N ARG A 83 -1.82 -7.53 -11.83
CA ARG A 83 -2.17 -6.18 -12.27
C ARG A 83 -2.63 -5.33 -11.09
N SER A 84 -3.54 -5.83 -10.25
CA SER A 84 -3.97 -5.12 -9.04
C SER A 84 -2.81 -4.81 -8.10
N LEU A 85 -1.87 -5.74 -7.94
CA LEU A 85 -0.66 -5.52 -7.14
C LEU A 85 0.27 -4.45 -7.75
N ALA A 86 0.37 -4.38 -9.07
CA ALA A 86 1.15 -3.34 -9.72
C ALA A 86 0.51 -1.96 -9.53
N THR A 87 -0.81 -1.86 -9.73
CA THR A 87 -1.57 -0.62 -9.56
C THR A 87 -1.48 -0.10 -8.12
N ILE A 88 -1.70 -0.94 -7.09
CA ILE A 88 -1.61 -0.48 -5.70
C ILE A 88 -0.19 -0.03 -5.32
N ARG A 89 0.86 -0.65 -5.87
CA ARG A 89 2.24 -0.22 -5.62
C ARG A 89 2.57 1.14 -6.23
N GLN A 90 2.03 1.43 -7.42
CA GLN A 90 2.18 2.75 -8.04
C GLN A 90 1.43 3.80 -7.22
N TYR A 91 0.19 3.50 -6.83
CA TYR A 91 -0.60 4.33 -5.93
C TYR A 91 0.14 4.62 -4.62
N ASP A 92 0.64 3.60 -3.91
CA ASP A 92 1.34 3.76 -2.63
C ASP A 92 2.60 4.63 -2.75
N ALA A 93 3.31 4.52 -3.87
CA ALA A 93 4.52 5.29 -4.12
C ALA A 93 4.25 6.79 -4.30
N GLU A 94 3.08 7.16 -4.86
CA GLU A 94 2.82 8.52 -5.33
C GLU A 94 1.68 9.24 -4.60
N ILE A 95 0.78 8.53 -3.92
CA ILE A 95 -0.42 9.11 -3.31
C ILE A 95 -0.09 10.19 -2.27
N LYS A 96 1.05 10.05 -1.57
CA LYS A 96 1.53 11.06 -0.64
C LYS A 96 1.82 12.39 -1.35
N SER A 97 2.49 12.36 -2.50
CA SER A 97 2.78 13.56 -3.30
C SER A 97 1.49 14.19 -3.80
N VAL A 98 0.57 13.38 -4.33
CA VAL A 98 -0.74 13.84 -4.81
C VAL A 98 -1.52 14.55 -3.69
N ARG A 99 -1.52 13.98 -2.47
CA ARG A 99 -2.17 14.59 -1.29
C ARG A 99 -1.48 15.87 -0.85
N GLU A 100 -0.15 15.89 -0.80
CA GLU A 100 0.61 17.07 -0.37
C GLU A 100 0.46 18.24 -1.35
N GLU A 101 0.53 17.97 -2.65
CA GLU A 101 0.29 18.96 -3.71
C GLU A 101 -1.14 19.50 -3.63
N HIS A 102 -2.12 18.63 -3.35
CA HIS A 102 -3.51 19.05 -3.17
C HIS A 102 -3.72 19.90 -1.90
N LEU A 103 -3.13 19.51 -0.76
CA LEU A 103 -3.21 20.26 0.49
C LEU A 103 -2.49 21.62 0.42
N ALA A 104 -1.34 21.69 -0.27
CA ALA A 104 -0.61 22.93 -0.48
C ALA A 104 -1.45 23.96 -1.24
N ALA A 105 -2.33 23.49 -2.13
CA ALA A 105 -3.22 24.35 -2.89
C ALA A 105 -4.43 24.86 -2.07
N THR A 106 -4.90 24.13 -1.05
CA THR A 106 -6.12 24.46 -0.28
C THR A 106 -5.88 25.35 0.96
N GLY A 107 -4.64 25.47 1.45
CA GLY A 107 -4.33 26.11 2.73
C GLY A 107 -4.56 27.62 2.88
N ASN A 108 -4.77 28.38 1.79
CA ASN A 108 -4.92 29.86 1.82
C ASN A 108 -6.10 30.40 0.99
N GLY A 109 -7.06 29.53 0.66
CA GLY A 109 -8.05 29.81 -0.38
C GLY A 109 -7.41 29.60 -1.76
N MET A 110 -7.92 28.61 -2.50
CA MET A 110 -7.47 28.38 -3.87
C MET A 110 -7.82 29.57 -4.76
N ASN A 111 -6.99 29.86 -5.74
CA ASN A 111 -7.39 30.65 -6.92
C ASN A 111 -7.70 29.71 -8.10
N GLU A 112 -8.24 30.24 -9.20
CA GLU A 112 -8.63 29.43 -10.36
C GLU A 112 -7.48 28.61 -10.95
N HIS A 113 -6.25 29.14 -10.94
CA HIS A 113 -5.06 28.41 -11.41
C HIS A 113 -4.74 27.21 -10.51
N GLN A 114 -4.81 27.38 -9.19
CA GLN A 114 -4.57 26.30 -8.23
C GLN A 114 -5.63 25.19 -8.31
N VAL A 115 -6.89 25.54 -8.59
CA VAL A 115 -7.95 24.54 -8.87
C VAL A 115 -7.62 23.76 -10.15
N ALA A 116 -7.14 24.42 -11.19
CA ALA A 116 -6.76 23.78 -12.44
C ALA A 116 -5.58 22.82 -12.26
N ASP A 117 -4.55 23.23 -11.52
CA ASP A 117 -3.38 22.41 -11.22
C ASP A 117 -3.77 21.19 -10.36
N ALA A 118 -4.61 21.38 -9.35
CA ALA A 118 -5.13 20.27 -8.54
C ALA A 118 -5.95 19.27 -9.37
N LYS A 119 -6.75 19.73 -10.34
CA LYS A 119 -7.44 18.84 -11.28
C LYS A 119 -6.47 18.06 -12.16
N SER A 120 -5.41 18.71 -12.63
CA SER A 120 -4.37 18.04 -13.42
C SER A 120 -3.68 16.93 -12.60
N ASN A 121 -3.38 17.18 -11.33
CA ASN A 121 -2.74 16.21 -10.46
C ASN A 121 -3.63 14.99 -10.15
N LEU A 122 -4.96 15.12 -10.26
CA LEU A 122 -5.89 14.01 -10.10
C LEU A 122 -5.90 13.02 -11.28
N SER A 123 -5.34 13.38 -12.44
CA SER A 123 -5.30 12.50 -13.63
C SER A 123 -4.63 11.15 -13.35
N LYS A 124 -3.56 11.14 -12.56
CA LYS A 124 -2.87 9.90 -12.16
C LYS A 124 -3.75 9.03 -11.27
N LEU A 125 -4.45 9.66 -10.33
CA LEU A 125 -5.36 8.94 -9.44
C LEU A 125 -6.57 8.39 -10.20
N GLU A 126 -7.06 9.11 -11.21
CA GLU A 126 -8.09 8.63 -12.13
C GLU A 126 -7.62 7.39 -12.91
N GLU A 127 -6.38 7.41 -13.43
CA GLU A 127 -5.77 6.28 -14.13
C GLU A 127 -5.71 5.02 -13.25
N TRP A 128 -5.15 5.13 -12.04
CA TRP A 128 -5.10 4.00 -11.11
C TRP A 128 -6.48 3.52 -10.69
N ASN A 129 -7.43 4.43 -10.48
CA ASN A 129 -8.81 4.07 -10.16
C ASN A 129 -9.46 3.27 -11.31
N LEU A 130 -9.23 3.68 -12.56
CA LEU A 130 -9.72 2.97 -13.74
C LEU A 130 -9.09 1.57 -13.85
N GLU A 131 -7.77 1.48 -13.70
CA GLU A 131 -7.06 0.19 -13.73
C GLU A 131 -7.54 -0.77 -12.65
N ALA A 132 -7.66 -0.29 -11.40
CA ALA A 132 -8.11 -1.09 -10.28
C ALA A 132 -9.55 -1.57 -10.47
N SER A 133 -10.44 -0.68 -10.94
CA SER A 133 -11.83 -1.01 -11.27
C SER A 133 -11.92 -2.05 -12.40
N GLN A 134 -11.08 -1.93 -13.43
CA GLN A 134 -11.04 -2.89 -14.52
C GLN A 134 -10.51 -4.25 -14.06
N ALA A 135 -9.48 -4.28 -13.20
CA ALA A 135 -8.99 -5.52 -12.62
C ALA A 135 -10.07 -6.23 -11.76
N LEU A 136 -10.87 -5.47 -11.01
CA LEU A 136 -12.00 -6.02 -10.27
C LEU A 136 -13.09 -6.58 -11.18
N LYS A 137 -13.42 -5.88 -12.26
CA LYS A 137 -14.38 -6.36 -13.26
C LYS A 137 -13.91 -7.68 -13.88
N ASP A 138 -12.63 -7.77 -14.24
CA ASP A 138 -12.04 -8.98 -14.80
C ASP A 138 -12.03 -10.12 -13.79
N MET A 139 -11.74 -9.84 -12.51
CA MET A 139 -11.80 -10.85 -11.44
C MET A 139 -13.21 -11.41 -11.29
N LYS A 140 -14.24 -10.55 -11.26
CA LYS A 140 -15.64 -10.97 -11.18
C LYS A 140 -16.05 -11.82 -12.40
N ALA A 141 -15.63 -11.43 -13.59
CA ALA A 141 -15.88 -12.21 -14.80
C ALA A 141 -15.20 -13.60 -14.73
N ALA A 142 -13.93 -13.65 -14.33
CA ALA A 142 -13.19 -14.91 -14.19
C ALA A 142 -13.79 -15.84 -13.11
N VAL A 143 -14.31 -15.27 -12.01
CA VAL A 143 -15.04 -16.04 -10.98
C VAL A 143 -16.31 -16.64 -11.56
N LEU A 144 -17.13 -15.85 -12.27
CA LEU A 144 -18.36 -16.36 -12.89
C LEU A 144 -18.08 -17.48 -13.90
N GLU A 145 -17.02 -17.35 -14.70
CA GLU A 145 -16.60 -18.40 -15.63
C GLU A 145 -16.14 -19.67 -14.90
N LEU A 146 -15.39 -19.53 -13.81
CA LEU A 146 -14.94 -20.66 -12.98
C LEU A 146 -16.12 -21.36 -12.29
N GLU A 147 -17.06 -20.61 -11.73
CA GLU A 147 -18.27 -21.14 -11.08
C GLU A 147 -19.24 -21.80 -12.06
N ALA A 148 -19.25 -21.35 -13.32
CA ALA A 148 -20.01 -21.97 -14.40
C ALA A 148 -19.32 -23.21 -14.98
N SER A 149 -18.07 -23.47 -14.60
CA SER A 149 -17.31 -24.65 -15.01
C SER A 149 -17.46 -25.79 -13.99
N ASP A 150 -17.25 -27.03 -14.44
CA ASP A 150 -17.14 -28.19 -13.56
C ASP A 150 -15.72 -28.35 -12.95
N GLU A 151 -14.88 -27.32 -13.04
CA GLU A 151 -13.51 -27.33 -12.53
C GLU A 151 -13.49 -27.38 -11.00
N TYR A 152 -12.62 -28.21 -10.44
CA TYR A 152 -12.33 -28.15 -9.00
C TYR A 152 -11.46 -26.93 -8.68
N TYR A 153 -11.87 -26.16 -7.68
CA TYR A 153 -11.05 -25.07 -7.15
C TYR A 153 -11.07 -25.01 -5.61
N ASN A 154 -10.04 -24.40 -5.04
CA ASN A 154 -9.97 -24.08 -3.63
C ASN A 154 -10.67 -22.75 -3.34
N ALA A 155 -11.88 -22.83 -2.79
CA ALA A 155 -12.71 -21.66 -2.48
C ALA A 155 -12.05 -20.65 -1.54
N ALA A 156 -11.23 -21.10 -0.58
CA ALA A 156 -10.54 -20.19 0.35
C ALA A 156 -9.46 -19.36 -0.37
N ILE A 157 -8.72 -19.98 -1.29
CA ILE A 157 -7.71 -19.27 -2.09
C ILE A 157 -8.40 -18.31 -3.06
N LEU A 158 -9.49 -18.73 -3.72
CA LEU A 158 -10.28 -17.87 -4.59
C LEU A 158 -10.80 -16.63 -3.84
N ALA A 159 -11.39 -16.84 -2.66
CA ALA A 159 -11.89 -15.74 -1.81
C ALA A 159 -10.77 -14.77 -1.42
N GLY A 160 -9.57 -15.28 -1.13
CA GLY A 160 -8.40 -14.44 -0.85
C GLY A 160 -8.00 -13.57 -2.04
N MET A 161 -7.97 -14.14 -3.25
CA MET A 161 -7.67 -13.41 -4.48
C MET A 161 -8.73 -12.34 -4.79
N VAL A 162 -10.01 -12.69 -4.69
CA VAL A 162 -11.13 -11.75 -4.91
C VAL A 162 -11.06 -10.60 -3.91
N ARG A 163 -10.93 -10.91 -2.62
CA ARG A 163 -10.85 -9.91 -1.56
C ARG A 163 -9.69 -8.95 -1.75
N PHE A 164 -8.52 -9.45 -2.16
CA PHE A 164 -7.37 -8.60 -2.45
C PHE A 164 -7.68 -7.58 -3.56
N VAL A 165 -8.20 -8.05 -4.70
CA VAL A 165 -8.55 -7.18 -5.84
C VAL A 165 -9.65 -6.18 -5.47
N GLU A 166 -10.66 -6.61 -4.73
CA GLU A 166 -11.71 -5.74 -4.20
C GLU A 166 -11.16 -4.66 -3.28
N THR A 167 -10.27 -5.02 -2.36
CA THR A 167 -9.66 -4.08 -1.41
C THR A 167 -8.88 -2.99 -2.15
N VAL A 168 -8.09 -3.37 -3.16
CA VAL A 168 -7.33 -2.41 -3.98
C VAL A 168 -8.27 -1.44 -4.73
N ALA A 169 -9.32 -1.96 -5.36
CA ALA A 169 -10.28 -1.12 -6.07
C ALA A 169 -11.03 -0.16 -5.14
N THR A 170 -11.45 -0.63 -3.96
CA THR A 170 -12.10 0.21 -2.96
C THR A 170 -11.17 1.28 -2.41
N GLU A 171 -9.94 0.93 -2.02
CA GLU A 171 -9.00 1.89 -1.43
C GLU A 171 -8.69 3.05 -2.39
N ILE A 172 -8.35 2.72 -3.64
CA ILE A 172 -8.04 3.74 -4.66
C ILE A 172 -9.30 4.53 -5.03
N GLY A 173 -10.45 3.85 -5.16
CA GLY A 173 -11.72 4.48 -5.50
C GLY A 173 -12.22 5.46 -4.43
N ASP A 174 -12.12 5.09 -3.16
CA ASP A 174 -12.52 5.95 -2.04
C ASP A 174 -11.66 7.22 -1.98
N GLU A 175 -10.34 7.09 -2.17
CA GLU A 175 -9.44 8.24 -2.21
C GLU A 175 -9.69 9.13 -3.44
N TYR A 176 -9.96 8.53 -4.61
CA TYR A 176 -10.34 9.28 -5.81
C TYR A 176 -11.61 10.10 -5.60
N VAL A 177 -12.68 9.50 -5.08
CA VAL A 177 -13.94 10.19 -4.78
C VAL A 177 -13.72 11.31 -3.76
N LYS A 178 -12.91 11.05 -2.72
CA LYS A 178 -12.60 12.04 -1.69
C LYS A 178 -11.90 13.27 -2.27
N LEU A 179 -10.79 13.09 -3.00
CA LEU A 179 -10.01 14.22 -3.52
C LEU A 179 -10.75 14.97 -4.63
N THR A 180 -11.48 14.28 -5.51
CA THR A 180 -12.32 14.93 -6.54
C THR A 180 -13.44 15.78 -5.91
N THR A 181 -14.04 15.30 -4.83
CA THR A 181 -15.07 16.06 -4.09
C THR A 181 -14.49 17.33 -3.47
N LEU A 182 -13.30 17.26 -2.87
CA LEU A 182 -12.61 18.43 -2.32
C LEU A 182 -12.34 19.48 -3.40
N VAL A 183 -11.74 19.06 -4.53
CA VAL A 183 -11.49 19.96 -5.68
C VAL A 183 -12.78 20.59 -6.22
N ALA A 184 -13.89 19.84 -6.25
CA ALA A 184 -15.17 20.37 -6.69
C ALA A 184 -15.72 21.44 -5.74
N GLN A 185 -15.57 21.24 -4.43
CA GLN A 185 -15.96 22.22 -3.41
C GLN A 185 -15.13 23.50 -3.49
N ASP A 186 -13.80 23.36 -3.63
CA ASP A 186 -12.90 24.51 -3.81
C ASP A 186 -13.25 25.29 -5.07
N ALA A 187 -13.51 24.60 -6.19
CA ALA A 187 -13.92 25.24 -7.43
C ALA A 187 -15.23 26.04 -7.32
N VAL A 188 -16.15 25.62 -6.45
CA VAL A 188 -17.39 26.37 -6.16
C VAL A 188 -17.07 27.59 -5.30
N ALA A 189 -16.24 27.44 -4.27
CA ALA A 189 -15.86 28.53 -3.37
C ALA A 189 -15.09 29.66 -4.08
N VAL A 190 -14.27 29.34 -5.09
CA VAL A 190 -13.53 30.34 -5.88
C VAL A 190 -14.46 31.18 -6.77
N ARG A 191 -15.63 30.65 -7.15
CA ARG A 191 -16.58 31.32 -8.05
C ARG A 191 -17.65 32.15 -7.34
N SER A 192 -17.79 31.97 -6.03
CA SER A 192 -18.80 32.65 -5.17
C SER A 192 -18.25 33.92 -4.55
#